data_AF-A0A2Z5ZDL9-F1
#
_entry.id   AF-A0A2Z5ZDL9-F1
#
_cell.length_a   1.000
_cell.length_b   1.000
_cell.length_c   1.000
_cell.angle_alpha   90.00
_cell.angle_beta   90.00
_cell.angle_gamma   90.00
#
_symmetry.space_group_name_H-M   'P 1'
#
loop_
_entity.id
_entity.type
_entity.pdbx_description
1 polymer ?
#
loop_
_entity_poly.entity_id
_entity_poly.type
_entity_poly.pdbx_seq_one_letter_code
_entity_poly.pdbx_strand_id
1 'polypeptide(L)'
;MSALPPDLRCPIQLRVQRARRIGVLRAMADAHFINADRATEYAKGCTATSNPDGAASWQRMSGHYRQEAETFRQEADKLERLQ
;
A
#
# COMPACT_ATOMS: atom_id res chain seq x y z
N MET A 1 2.87 -43.76 -2.74
CA MET A 1 3.15 -42.33 -2.96
C MET A 1 2.60 -41.57 -1.76
N SER A 2 3.44 -41.28 -0.77
CA SER A 2 3.00 -40.57 0.43
C SER A 2 3.04 -39.07 0.14
N ALA A 3 1.89 -38.40 0.17
CA ALA A 3 1.84 -36.94 0.18
C ALA A 3 2.42 -36.47 1.52
N LEU A 4 3.46 -35.64 1.47
CA LEU A 4 4.07 -35.07 2.67
C LEU A 4 3.04 -34.19 3.41
N PRO A 5 3.01 -34.22 4.75
CA PRO A 5 2.09 -33.41 5.54
C PRO A 5 2.39 -31.91 5.37
N PRO A 6 1.37 -31.04 5.52
CA PRO A 6 1.48 -29.59 5.29
C PRO A 6 2.37 -28.82 6.30
N ASP A 7 3.04 -29.54 7.20
CA ASP A 7 3.56 -29.00 8.46
C ASP A 7 5.07 -28.75 8.43
N LEU A 8 5.75 -29.05 7.32
CA LEU A 8 7.19 -28.85 7.13
C LEU A 8 7.49 -27.70 6.16
N ARG A 9 6.86 -26.54 6.35
CA ARG A 9 7.42 -25.32 5.76
C ARG A 9 8.76 -25.06 6.43
N CYS A 10 9.84 -25.25 5.66
CA CYS A 10 11.19 -24.98 6.11
C CYS A 10 11.25 -23.54 6.68
N PRO A 11 11.90 -23.29 7.83
CA PRO A 11 12.04 -21.94 8.39
C PRO A 11 12.57 -20.91 7.38
N ILE A 12 13.43 -21.35 6.45
CA ILE A 12 13.94 -20.53 5.35
C ILE A 12 12.80 -20.11 4.40
N GLN A 13 11.90 -21.02 4.04
CA GLN A 13 10.76 -20.70 3.18
C GLN A 13 9.81 -19.70 3.85
N LEU A 14 9.58 -19.82 5.17
CA LEU A 14 8.77 -18.85 5.91
C LEU A 14 9.41 -17.46 5.94
N ARG A 15 10.73 -17.38 6.14
CA ARG A 15 11.48 -16.12 6.07
C ARG A 15 11.39 -15.47 4.68
N VAL A 16 11.57 -16.26 3.62
CA VAL A 16 11.47 -15.79 2.23
C VAL A 16 10.05 -15.30 1.91
N GLN A 17 9.03 -16.07 2.29
CA GLN A 17 7.62 -15.68 2.09
C GLN A 17 7.29 -14.37 2.83
N ARG A 18 7.79 -14.21 4.06
CA ARG A 18 7.60 -12.99 4.84
C ARG A 18 8.31 -11.79 4.20
N ALA A 19 9.59 -11.92 3.83
CA ALA A 19 10.33 -10.86 3.16
C ALA A 19 9.66 -10.43 1.86
N ARG A 20 9.17 -11.39 1.07
CA ARG A 20 8.37 -11.11 -0.13
C ARG A 20 7.10 -10.32 0.20
N ARG A 21 6.36 -10.72 1.24
CA ARG A 21 5.14 -10.01 1.65
C ARG A 21 5.43 -8.58 2.10
N ILE A 22 6.50 -8.36 2.87
CA ILE A 22 6.96 -7.01 3.26
C ILE A 22 7.23 -6.18 2.01
N GLY A 23 8.01 -6.70 1.05
CA GLY A 23 8.31 -6.00 -0.20
C GLY A 23 7.05 -5.62 -0.99
N VAL A 24 6.06 -6.53 -1.09
CA VAL A 24 4.78 -6.23 -1.75
C VAL A 24 4.02 -5.11 -1.04
N LEU A 25 3.93 -5.15 0.29
CA LEU A 25 3.24 -4.11 1.07
C LEU A 25 3.91 -2.74 0.91
N ARG A 26 5.25 -2.69 0.90
CA ARG A 26 5.99 -1.45 0.65
C ARG A 26 5.71 -0.91 -0.76
N ALA A 27 5.77 -1.77 -1.78
CA ALA A 27 5.47 -1.35 -3.15
C ALA A 27 4.02 -0.85 -3.32
N MET A 28 3.06 -1.46 -2.63
CA MET A 28 1.68 -0.97 -2.58
C MET A 28 1.61 0.40 -1.91
N ALA A 29 2.27 0.61 -0.77
CA ALA A 29 2.31 1.91 -0.12
C ALA A 29 2.86 3.01 -1.05
N ASP A 30 3.98 2.74 -1.72
CA ASP A 30 4.60 3.69 -2.65
C ASP A 30 3.66 4.04 -3.81
N ALA A 31 3.01 3.03 -4.40
CA ALA A 31 2.04 3.25 -5.47
C ALA A 31 0.85 4.12 -5.02
N HIS A 32 0.36 3.91 -3.79
CA HIS A 32 -0.72 4.73 -3.23
C HIS A 32 -0.26 6.17 -2.94
N PHE A 33 0.96 6.40 -2.45
CA PHE A 33 1.49 7.76 -2.30
C PHE A 33 1.60 8.48 -3.65
N ILE A 34 2.09 7.81 -4.69
CA ILE A 34 2.13 8.36 -6.05
C ILE A 34 0.71 8.76 -6.53
N ASN A 35 -0.28 7.92 -6.27
CA ASN A 35 -1.67 8.22 -6.63
C ASN A 35 -2.25 9.38 -5.79
N ALA A 36 -1.88 9.51 -4.52
CA ALA A 36 -2.27 10.63 -3.68
C ALA A 36 -1.74 11.96 -4.23
N ASP A 37 -0.49 11.97 -4.69
CA ASP A 37 0.13 13.17 -5.26
C ASP A 37 -0.51 13.53 -6.60
N ARG A 38 -0.76 12.54 -7.47
CA ARG A 38 -1.52 12.75 -8.72
C ARG A 38 -2.92 13.32 -8.47
N ALA A 39 -3.65 12.78 -7.48
CA ALA A 39 -4.96 13.30 -7.11
C ALA A 39 -4.87 14.75 -6.59
N THR A 40 -3.80 15.10 -5.88
CA THR A 40 -3.55 16.48 -5.44
C THR A 40 -3.37 17.41 -6.64
N GLU A 41 -2.64 16.99 -7.68
CA GLU A 41 -2.47 17.77 -8.91
C GLU A 41 -3.80 17.94 -9.68
N TYR A 42 -4.64 16.90 -9.75
CA TYR A 42 -5.97 17.04 -10.34
C TYR A 42 -6.86 18.02 -9.56
N ALA A 43 -6.77 18.02 -8.22
CA ALA A 43 -7.48 19.00 -7.40
C ALA A 43 -7.05 20.44 -7.71
N LYS A 44 -5.74 20.68 -7.91
CA LYS A 44 -5.22 21.99 -8.34
C LYS A 44 -5.76 22.37 -9.72
N GLY A 45 -5.79 21.43 -10.66
CA GLY A 45 -6.39 21.63 -11.99
C GLY A 45 -7.86 22.04 -11.92
N CYS A 46 -8.67 21.36 -11.10
CA CYS A 46 -10.07 21.74 -10.89
C CYS A 46 -10.21 23.12 -10.23
N THR A 47 -9.32 23.46 -9.29
CA THR A 47 -9.31 24.80 -8.67
C THR A 47 -9.03 25.89 -9.72
N ALA A 48 -8.06 25.65 -10.61
CA ALA A 48 -7.70 26.58 -11.68
C ALA A 48 -8.82 26.79 -12.71
N THR A 49 -9.71 25.81 -12.89
CA THR A 49 -10.85 25.89 -13.81
C THR A 49 -12.18 26.24 -13.12
N SER A 50 -12.13 26.77 -11.89
CA SER A 50 -13.32 27.15 -11.10
C SER A 50 -14.32 26.01 -10.89
N ASN A 51 -13.81 24.79 -10.70
CA ASN A 51 -14.59 23.60 -10.36
C ASN A 51 -14.30 23.16 -8.90
N PRO A 52 -14.92 23.80 -7.90
CA PRO A 52 -14.66 23.52 -6.48
C PRO A 52 -15.11 22.11 -6.05
N ASP A 53 -16.20 21.58 -6.62
CA ASP A 53 -16.70 20.25 -6.30
C ASP A 53 -15.76 19.15 -6.79
N GLY A 54 -15.20 19.33 -7.98
CA GLY A 54 -14.14 18.48 -8.52
C GLY A 54 -12.89 18.53 -7.63
N ALA A 55 -12.45 19.74 -7.26
CA ALA A 55 -11.29 19.91 -6.38
C ALA A 55 -11.48 19.20 -5.04
N ALA A 56 -12.64 19.38 -4.39
CA ALA A 56 -12.97 18.71 -3.13
C ALA A 56 -13.00 17.19 -3.26
N SER A 57 -13.51 16.67 -4.39
CA SER A 57 -13.56 15.22 -4.65
C SER A 57 -12.16 14.63 -4.83
N TRP A 58 -11.29 15.28 -5.60
CA TRP A 58 -9.90 14.85 -5.76
C TRP A 58 -9.09 14.94 -4.46
N GLN A 59 -9.35 15.96 -3.63
CA GLN A 59 -8.73 16.07 -2.30
C GLN A 59 -9.14 14.93 -1.39
N ARG A 60 -10.42 14.57 -1.34
CA ARG A 60 -10.89 13.39 -0.58
C ARG A 60 -10.18 12.12 -1.04
N MET A 61 -10.08 11.91 -2.36
CA MET A 61 -9.42 10.73 -2.90
C MET A 61 -7.92 10.70 -2.60
N SER A 62 -7.25 11.85 -2.64
CA SER A 62 -5.85 11.98 -2.18
C SER A 62 -5.70 11.53 -0.72
N GLY A 63 -6.62 11.95 0.16
CA GLY A 63 -6.68 11.51 1.55
C GLY A 63 -6.84 9.99 1.69
N HIS A 64 -7.74 9.38 0.92
CA HIS A 64 -7.94 7.92 0.90
C HIS A 64 -6.65 7.17 0.52
N TYR A 65 -5.99 7.59 -0.56
CA TYR A 65 -4.74 6.98 -0.97
C TYR A 65 -3.65 7.08 0.10
N ARG A 66 -3.50 8.23 0.78
CA ARG A 66 -2.53 8.38 1.88
C ARG A 66 -2.86 7.46 3.05
N GLN A 67 -4.14 7.32 3.40
CA GLN A 67 -4.57 6.44 4.48
C GLN A 67 -4.30 4.95 4.18
N GLU A 68 -4.55 4.53 2.94
CA GLU A 68 -4.24 3.16 2.49
C GLU A 68 -2.73 2.91 2.46
N ALA A 69 -1.95 3.87 1.96
CA ALA A 69 -0.50 3.78 1.94
C ALA A 69 0.08 3.60 3.35
N GLU A 70 -0.41 4.37 4.32
CA GLU A 70 0.00 4.26 5.71
C GLU A 70 -0.40 2.91 6.32
N THR A 71 -1.59 2.40 6.01
CA THR A 71 -2.01 1.05 6.41
C THR A 71 -1.03 -0.02 5.91
N PHE A 72 -0.65 0.01 4.63
CA PHE A 72 0.31 -0.93 4.07
C PHE A 72 1.70 -0.81 4.72
N ARG A 73 2.16 0.41 5.02
CA ARG A 73 3.42 0.63 5.74
C ARG A 73 3.38 0.01 7.13
N GLN A 74 2.31 0.23 7.88
CA GLN A 74 2.15 -0.29 9.23
C GLN A 74 2.08 -1.82 9.24
N GLU A 75 1.42 -2.44 8.25
CA GLU A 75 1.42 -3.89 8.09
C GLU A 75 2.83 -4.43 7.77
N ALA A 76 3.57 -3.77 6.91
CA ALA A 76 4.95 -4.14 6.61
C ALA A 76 5.85 -4.05 7.86
N ASP A 77 5.74 -2.95 8.62
CA ASP A 77 6.48 -2.75 9.88
C ASP A 77 6.16 -3.83 10.91
N LYS A 78 4.88 -4.21 11.06
CA LYS A 78 4.46 -5.29 11.95
C LYS A 78 5.12 -6.62 11.56
N LEU A 79 5.15 -6.95 10.27
CA LEU A 79 5.77 -8.18 9.79
C LEU A 79 7.29 -8.17 9.97
N GLU A 80 7.94 -7.02 9.84
CA GLU A 80 9.38 -6.86 10.02
C GLU A 80 9.79 -7.04 11.48
N ARG A 81 9.00 -6.56 12.44
CA ARG A 81 9.26 -6.71 13.89
C ARG A 81 9.08 -8.13 14.43
N LEU A 82 8.44 -9.03 13.67
CA LEU A 82 8.27 -10.43 14.07
C LEU A 82 9.51 -11.30 13.78
N GLN A 83 10.61 -10.70 13.32
CA GLN A 83 11.86 -11.38 12.97
C GLN A 83 12.65 -11.87 14.19
#